data_AF-A0ABD0PSV9-F1
#
_entry.id   AF-A0ABD0PSV9-F1
#
_cell.length_a   1.000
_cell.length_b   1.000
_cell.length_c   1.000
_cell.angle_alpha   90.00
_cell.angle_beta   90.00
_cell.angle_gamma   90.00
#
_symmetry.space_group_name_H-M   'P 1'
#
loop_
_entity.id
_entity.type
_entity.pdbx_description
1 polymer ?
#
loop_
_entity_poly.entity_id
_entity_poly.type
_entity_poly.pdbx_seq_one_letter_code
_entity_poly.pdbx_strand_id
1 'polypeptide(L)'
;IDSYGKCLNNKPLPDYLEDTSTATGEDRHFMSFVGRYKFHLALENGLCPDYMTEKLWRPMHQGCVPIYRGSSSVADWLPNNHSAILIDNFSSPRELAEFIKALDQDDAEYSRYLEYKTPSKITNLRLLEGLESREWGVNDMSKPNYLNGFECFVCDRENERLAAEKAHRKNPKQNPSPQPKMANSSHMGCPLPSPGYGPVEHIDPNDG
;
A
#
# COMPACT_ATOMS: atom_id res chain seq x y z
N ILE A 1 11.28 -15.74 -12.33
CA ILE A 1 10.39 -15.20 -11.28
C ILE A 1 10.05 -16.36 -10.37
N ASP A 2 10.33 -16.24 -9.08
CA ASP A 2 10.00 -17.28 -8.11
C ASP A 2 8.64 -16.96 -7.49
N SER A 3 7.69 -17.88 -7.63
CA SER A 3 6.36 -17.80 -7.01
C SER A 3 6.22 -18.91 -5.97
N TYR A 4 6.06 -18.46 -4.73
CA TYR A 4 6.01 -19.28 -3.53
C TYR A 4 4.60 -19.48 -2.97
N GLY A 5 3.66 -18.62 -3.38
CA GLY A 5 2.28 -18.69 -2.94
C GLY A 5 1.51 -19.79 -3.67
N LYS A 6 0.24 -19.96 -3.29
CA LYS A 6 -0.66 -20.93 -3.93
C LYS A 6 -0.88 -20.66 -5.42
N CYS A 7 -0.77 -19.40 -5.85
CA CYS A 7 -0.90 -18.99 -7.26
C CYS A 7 0.42 -19.19 -8.00
N LEU A 8 0.38 -19.81 -9.19
CA LEU A 8 1.51 -20.17 -10.07
C LEU A 8 2.57 -21.10 -9.46
N ASN A 9 2.75 -21.10 -8.13
CA ASN A 9 3.59 -21.96 -7.30
C ASN A 9 4.69 -22.74 -8.05
N ASN A 10 5.73 -22.02 -8.47
CA ASN A 10 6.83 -22.60 -9.25
C ASN A 10 8.08 -22.88 -8.39
N LYS A 11 8.06 -22.49 -7.11
CA LYS A 11 9.08 -22.84 -6.12
C LYS A 11 8.44 -23.11 -4.75
N PRO A 12 8.84 -24.18 -4.05
CA PRO A 12 8.36 -24.42 -2.68
C PRO A 12 8.97 -23.41 -1.71
N LEU A 13 8.19 -22.98 -0.73
CA LEU A 13 8.74 -22.31 0.44
C LEU A 13 9.58 -23.31 1.24
N PRO A 14 10.64 -22.86 1.92
CA PRO A 14 11.28 -23.68 2.94
C PRO A 14 10.27 -24.07 4.02
N ASP A 15 10.37 -25.29 4.56
CA ASP A 15 9.45 -25.84 5.56
C ASP A 15 9.21 -24.89 6.75
N TYR A 16 10.24 -24.15 7.18
CA TYR A 16 10.16 -23.19 8.28
C TYR A 16 9.38 -21.90 7.95
N LEU A 17 8.99 -21.68 6.69
CA LEU A 17 8.18 -20.56 6.21
C LEU A 17 6.82 -21.00 5.64
N GLU A 18 6.50 -22.30 5.64
CA GLU A 18 5.21 -22.78 5.13
C GLU A 18 4.03 -22.30 5.99
N ASP A 19 4.26 -22.08 7.29
CA ASP A 19 3.25 -21.46 8.15
C ASP A 19 3.13 -19.96 7.84
N THR A 20 2.13 -19.64 7.01
CA THR A 20 1.76 -18.28 6.62
C THR A 20 1.31 -17.38 7.76
N SER A 21 1.12 -17.89 8.99
CA SER A 21 0.93 -17.05 10.18
C SER A 21 2.13 -16.11 10.43
N THR A 22 3.32 -16.51 9.98
CA THR A 22 4.54 -15.69 10.00
C THR A 22 4.56 -14.62 8.90
N ALA A 23 3.82 -14.83 7.81
CA ALA A 23 3.76 -13.92 6.67
C ALA A 23 2.91 -12.66 6.96
N THR A 24 2.11 -12.65 8.03
CA THR A 24 1.38 -11.45 8.47
C THR A 24 2.23 -10.51 9.34
N GLY A 25 3.37 -10.98 9.84
CA GLY A 25 4.28 -10.20 10.70
C GLY A 25 5.60 -9.83 10.03
N GLU A 26 6.48 -9.20 10.81
CA GLU A 26 7.87 -8.94 10.45
C GLU A 26 8.79 -10.07 10.96
N ASP A 27 8.42 -11.33 10.70
CA ASP A 27 9.27 -12.46 11.09
C ASP A 27 10.66 -12.34 10.44
N ARG A 28 11.71 -12.51 11.25
CA ARG A 28 13.09 -12.28 10.80
C ARG A 28 13.52 -13.25 9.71
N HIS A 29 13.06 -14.51 9.75
CA HIS A 29 13.43 -15.51 8.75
C HIS A 29 12.71 -15.21 7.43
N PHE A 30 11.43 -14.84 7.48
CA PHE A 30 10.68 -14.41 6.31
C PHE A 30 11.29 -13.15 5.68
N MET A 31 11.61 -12.16 6.51
CA MET A 31 12.22 -10.91 6.10
C MET A 31 13.59 -11.12 5.42
N SER A 32 14.46 -11.92 6.03
CA SER A 32 15.75 -12.30 5.42
C SER A 32 15.58 -13.09 4.14
N PHE A 33 14.56 -13.95 4.04
CA PHE A 33 14.25 -14.71 2.84
C PHE A 33 13.86 -13.80 1.68
N VAL A 34 12.99 -12.82 1.93
CA VAL A 34 12.56 -11.80 0.94
C VAL A 34 13.74 -10.94 0.49
N GLY A 35 14.61 -10.53 1.41
CA GLY A 35 15.79 -9.68 1.11
C GLY A 35 16.81 -10.27 0.14
N ARG A 36 16.67 -11.55 -0.26
CA ARG A 36 17.53 -12.19 -1.28
C ARG A 36 17.14 -11.82 -2.71
N TYR A 37 16.00 -11.17 -2.92
CA TYR A 37 15.51 -10.76 -4.23
C TYR A 37 15.81 -9.29 -4.50
N LYS A 38 16.17 -8.97 -5.75
CA LYS A 38 16.28 -7.57 -6.21
C LYS A 38 14.90 -6.92 -6.35
N PHE A 39 13.91 -7.68 -6.84
CA PHE A 39 12.57 -7.18 -7.14
C PHE A 39 11.49 -7.98 -6.42
N HIS A 40 10.39 -7.31 -6.06
CA HIS A 40 9.23 -7.95 -5.43
C HIS A 40 7.94 -7.51 -6.14
N LEU A 41 7.12 -8.46 -6.60
CA LEU A 41 5.80 -8.17 -7.16
C LEU A 41 4.85 -7.80 -6.02
N ALA A 42 4.59 -6.52 -5.83
CA ALA A 42 3.79 -5.94 -4.76
C ALA A 42 2.37 -5.62 -5.29
N LEU A 43 1.57 -6.65 -5.54
CA LEU A 43 0.23 -6.52 -6.10
C LEU A 43 -0.81 -6.53 -4.99
N GLU A 44 -1.59 -5.45 -4.88
CA GLU A 44 -2.72 -5.41 -3.98
C GLU A 44 -3.89 -6.23 -4.51
N ASN A 45 -4.71 -6.74 -3.58
CA ASN A 45 -5.89 -7.52 -3.93
C ASN A 45 -6.97 -6.68 -4.62
N GLY A 46 -6.93 -5.35 -4.49
CA GLY A 46 -7.86 -4.42 -5.11
C GLY A 46 -7.18 -3.10 -5.49
N LEU A 47 -7.70 -2.44 -6.52
CA LEU A 47 -7.18 -1.16 -7.02
C LEU A 47 -7.99 -0.02 -6.43
N CYS A 48 -7.59 0.45 -5.25
CA CYS A 48 -8.44 1.33 -4.44
C CYS A 48 -7.64 2.49 -3.86
N PRO A 49 -8.16 3.74 -3.93
CA PRO A 49 -7.50 4.89 -3.30
C PRO A 49 -7.14 4.59 -1.85
N ASP A 50 -5.94 4.99 -1.45
CA ASP A 50 -5.35 4.81 -0.12
C ASP A 50 -5.18 3.35 0.37
N TYR A 51 -5.51 2.35 -0.46
CA TYR A 51 -5.27 0.94 -0.14
C TYR A 51 -3.83 0.54 -0.48
N MET A 52 -2.93 0.76 0.47
CA MET A 52 -1.52 0.35 0.43
C MET A 52 -1.20 -0.48 1.66
N THR A 53 -0.73 -1.71 1.47
CA THR A 53 -0.54 -2.67 2.57
C THR A 53 0.93 -3.02 2.76
N GLU A 54 1.20 -4.05 3.57
CA GLU A 54 2.53 -4.61 3.77
C GLU A 54 3.20 -5.02 2.45
N LYS A 55 2.45 -5.32 1.40
CA LYS A 55 2.99 -5.74 0.09
C LYS A 55 3.88 -4.68 -0.53
N LEU A 56 3.52 -3.40 -0.39
CA LEU A 56 4.35 -2.28 -0.84
C LEU A 56 5.55 -2.05 0.07
N TRP A 57 5.31 -1.98 1.38
CA TRP A 57 6.29 -1.48 2.34
C TRP A 57 7.34 -2.51 2.75
N ARG A 58 6.98 -3.80 2.79
CA ARG A 58 7.88 -4.90 3.17
C ARG A 58 9.11 -5.03 2.27
N PRO A 59 8.99 -5.08 0.93
CA PRO A 59 10.16 -5.15 0.07
C PRO A 59 11.06 -3.91 0.22
N MET A 60 10.48 -2.72 0.38
CA MET A 60 11.27 -1.51 0.64
C MET A 60 12.11 -1.64 1.91
N HIS A 61 11.49 -2.10 3.00
CA HIS A 61 12.18 -2.34 4.26
C HIS A 61 13.35 -3.32 4.10
N GLN A 62 13.20 -4.36 3.25
CA GLN A 62 14.26 -5.33 2.95
C GLN A 62 15.30 -4.87 1.91
N GLY A 63 15.10 -3.72 1.24
CA GLY A 63 15.98 -3.28 0.16
C GLY A 63 15.74 -3.98 -1.18
N CYS A 64 14.56 -4.53 -1.36
CA CYS A 64 14.06 -4.97 -2.65
C CYS A 64 13.27 -3.82 -3.28
N VAL A 65 13.33 -3.69 -4.60
CA VAL A 65 12.51 -2.72 -5.33
C VAL A 65 11.10 -3.30 -5.55
N PRO A 66 10.03 -2.68 -5.01
CA PRO A 66 8.68 -3.12 -5.27
C PRO A 66 8.26 -2.78 -6.70
N ILE A 67 7.69 -3.76 -7.39
CA ILE A 67 6.93 -3.61 -8.63
C ILE A 67 5.46 -3.60 -8.22
N TYR A 68 4.88 -2.41 -8.13
CA TYR A 68 3.64 -2.17 -7.42
C TYR A 68 2.44 -1.94 -8.33
N ARG A 69 1.29 -2.48 -7.91
CA ARG A 69 -0.03 -2.15 -8.44
C ARG A 69 -1.07 -2.24 -7.33
N GLY A 70 -1.88 -1.20 -7.15
CA GLY A 70 -2.83 -1.10 -6.06
C GLY A 70 -3.51 0.26 -6.01
N SER A 71 -3.27 1.01 -4.93
CA SER A 71 -3.76 2.39 -4.79
C SER A 71 -3.29 3.35 -5.89
N SER A 72 -4.23 4.11 -6.42
CA SER A 72 -3.98 5.24 -7.33
C SER A 72 -3.29 6.43 -6.63
N SER A 73 -3.35 6.52 -5.30
CA SER A 73 -2.66 7.55 -4.52
C SER A 73 -1.25 7.14 -4.08
N VAL A 74 -0.72 5.99 -4.52
CA VAL A 74 0.58 5.50 -4.04
C VAL A 74 1.72 6.50 -4.22
N ALA A 75 1.75 7.21 -5.34
CA ALA A 75 2.80 8.19 -5.64
C ALA A 75 2.86 9.33 -4.61
N ASP A 76 1.73 9.64 -3.95
CA ASP A 76 1.65 10.65 -2.89
C ASP A 76 2.39 10.24 -1.62
N TRP A 77 2.67 8.95 -1.45
CA TRP A 77 3.21 8.37 -0.21
C TRP A 77 4.57 7.70 -0.39
N LEU A 78 5.03 7.50 -1.63
CA LEU A 78 6.37 6.98 -1.87
C LEU A 78 7.46 7.91 -1.29
N PRO A 79 8.58 7.40 -0.75
CA PRO A 79 9.65 8.23 -0.20
C PRO A 79 10.18 9.32 -1.16
N ASN A 80 10.19 8.98 -2.45
CA ASN A 80 10.50 9.85 -3.58
C ASN A 80 9.95 9.22 -4.87
N ASN A 81 10.11 9.89 -6.01
CA ASN A 81 9.66 9.40 -7.32
C ASN A 81 10.46 8.21 -7.88
N HIS A 82 11.48 7.73 -7.17
CA HIS A 82 12.43 6.72 -7.61
C HIS A 82 12.67 5.69 -6.50
N SER A 83 11.59 5.08 -6.02
CA SER A 83 11.61 4.12 -4.90
C SER A 83 10.74 2.88 -5.15
N ALA A 84 9.92 2.90 -6.21
CA ALA A 84 9.06 1.81 -6.64
C ALA A 84 8.87 1.86 -8.16
N ILE A 85 8.63 0.71 -8.78
CA ILE A 85 8.23 0.58 -10.18
C ILE A 85 6.71 0.48 -10.22
N LEU A 86 6.03 1.49 -10.73
CA LEU A 86 4.56 1.49 -10.83
C LEU A 86 4.13 0.83 -12.14
N ILE A 87 3.37 -0.27 -12.04
CA ILE A 87 2.95 -1.05 -13.22
C ILE A 87 2.12 -0.21 -14.19
N ASP A 88 1.26 0.67 -13.67
CA ASP A 88 0.37 1.48 -14.49
C ASP A 88 1.11 2.57 -15.31
N ASN A 89 2.42 2.75 -15.13
CA ASN A 89 3.26 3.62 -15.97
C ASN A 89 3.70 2.95 -17.29
N PHE A 90 3.41 1.66 -17.47
CA PHE A 90 3.80 0.89 -18.66
C PHE A 90 2.57 0.56 -19.49
N SER A 91 2.72 0.60 -20.81
CA SER A 91 1.64 0.33 -21.75
C SER A 91 1.29 -1.16 -21.84
N SER A 92 2.24 -2.05 -21.49
CA SER A 92 2.03 -3.51 -21.54
C SER A 92 2.92 -4.27 -20.55
N PRO A 93 2.55 -5.51 -20.17
CA PRO A 93 3.42 -6.39 -19.38
C PRO A 93 4.78 -6.67 -20.05
N ARG A 94 4.84 -6.67 -21.39
CA ARG A 94 6.09 -6.84 -22.15
C ARG A 94 7.04 -5.68 -21.92
N GLU A 95 6.55 -4.46 -22.01
CA GLU A 95 7.34 -3.25 -21.77
C GLU A 95 7.87 -3.22 -20.33
N LEU A 96 7.02 -3.56 -19.36
CA LEU A 96 7.45 -3.71 -17.96
C LEU A 96 8.56 -4.76 -17.81
N ALA A 97 8.41 -5.92 -18.47
CA ALA A 97 9.41 -6.98 -18.40
C ALA A 97 10.76 -6.58 -19.04
N GLU A 98 10.73 -5.85 -20.16
CA GLU A 98 11.92 -5.28 -20.80
C GLU A 98 12.60 -4.25 -19.90
N PHE A 99 11.83 -3.37 -19.27
CA PHE A 99 12.33 -2.39 -18.30
C PHE A 99 13.02 -3.08 -17.11
N ILE A 100 12.38 -4.08 -16.49
CA ILE A 100 12.95 -4.81 -15.35
C ILE A 100 14.26 -5.51 -15.76
N LYS A 101 14.31 -6.12 -16.95
CA LYS A 101 15.53 -6.76 -17.46
C LYS A 101 16.65 -5.75 -17.66
N ALA A 102 16.36 -4.58 -18.22
CA ALA A 102 17.35 -3.53 -18.39
C ALA A 102 17.88 -3.04 -17.03
N LEU A 103 16.98 -2.78 -16.08
CA LEU A 103 17.33 -2.35 -14.72
C LEU A 103 18.12 -3.41 -13.95
N ASP A 104 17.84 -4.69 -14.15
CA ASP A 104 18.60 -5.77 -13.52
C ASP A 104 20.07 -5.82 -13.96
N GLN A 105 20.37 -5.34 -15.17
CA GLN A 105 21.73 -5.31 -15.73
C GLN A 105 22.47 -3.99 -15.43
N ASP A 106 21.81 -3.02 -14.79
CA ASP A 106 22.39 -1.73 -14.41
C ASP A 106 22.37 -1.56 -12.89
N ASP A 107 23.44 -2.00 -12.23
CA ASP A 107 23.58 -1.91 -10.77
C ASP A 107 23.61 -0.46 -10.27
N ALA A 108 24.08 0.49 -11.08
CA ALA A 108 24.12 1.89 -10.72
C ALA A 108 22.70 2.45 -10.67
N GLU A 109 21.91 2.24 -11.72
CA GLU A 109 20.51 2.67 -11.76
C GLU A 109 19.66 1.91 -10.72
N TYR A 110 19.86 0.61 -10.55
CA TYR A 110 19.18 -0.17 -9.50
C TYR A 110 19.45 0.41 -8.10
N SER A 111 20.69 0.80 -7.81
CA SER A 111 21.05 1.37 -6.51
C SER A 111 20.33 2.69 -6.23
N ARG A 112 19.96 3.45 -7.27
CA ARG A 112 19.19 4.70 -7.11
C ARG A 112 17.81 4.45 -6.54
N TYR A 113 17.16 3.34 -6.89
CA TYR A 113 15.88 2.94 -6.32
C TYR A 113 15.94 2.75 -4.80
N LEU A 114 17.12 2.53 -4.23
CA LEU A 114 17.32 2.31 -2.80
C LEU A 114 17.85 3.54 -2.06
N GLU A 115 18.07 4.67 -2.74
CA GLU A 115 18.63 5.89 -2.12
C GLU A 115 17.79 6.40 -0.96
N TYR A 116 16.47 6.19 -0.97
CA TYR A 116 15.56 6.60 0.10
C TYR A 116 15.91 6.01 1.47
N LYS A 117 16.72 4.94 1.52
CA LYS A 117 17.25 4.39 2.77
C LYS A 117 18.14 5.39 3.52
N THR A 118 18.64 6.41 2.83
CA THR A 118 19.29 7.56 3.46
C THR A 118 18.23 8.61 3.75
N PRO A 119 18.00 9.01 5.03
CA PRO A 119 16.92 9.94 5.38
C PRO A 119 16.92 11.26 4.59
N SER A 120 18.09 11.79 4.21
CA SER A 120 18.22 13.01 3.40
C SER A 120 17.77 12.87 1.94
N LYS A 121 17.50 11.63 1.48
CA LYS A 121 17.02 11.31 0.14
C LYS A 121 15.52 11.03 0.08
N ILE A 122 14.83 11.13 1.22
CA ILE A 122 13.38 11.16 1.29
C ILE A 122 12.94 12.59 0.98
N THR A 123 12.36 12.80 -0.19
CA THR A 123 12.03 14.14 -0.72
C THR A 123 10.54 14.42 -0.77
N ASN A 124 9.71 13.41 -0.51
CA ASN A 124 8.27 13.58 -0.47
C ASN A 124 7.82 14.31 0.81
N LEU A 125 7.50 15.60 0.67
CA LEU A 125 7.04 16.45 1.77
C LEU A 125 5.72 15.98 2.39
N ARG A 126 4.78 15.49 1.57
CA ARG A 126 3.49 15.00 2.06
C ARG A 126 3.66 13.78 2.97
N LEU A 127 4.55 12.87 2.61
CA LEU A 127 4.90 11.73 3.47
C LEU A 127 5.51 12.22 4.80
N LEU A 128 6.49 13.14 4.73
CA LEU A 128 7.18 13.66 5.92
C LEU A 128 6.21 14.40 6.85
N GLU A 129 5.41 15.30 6.31
CA GLU A 129 4.38 16.03 7.06
C GLU A 129 3.35 15.07 7.67
N GLY A 130 2.92 14.05 6.93
CA GLY A 130 1.99 13.03 7.44
C GLY A 130 2.59 12.20 8.59
N LEU A 131 3.88 11.86 8.52
CA LEU A 131 4.57 11.14 9.60
C LEU A 131 4.85 12.01 10.82
N GLU A 132 5.07 13.31 10.65
CA GLU A 132 5.28 14.27 11.72
C GLU A 132 3.97 14.64 12.43
N SER A 133 2.92 14.93 11.65
CA SER A 133 1.62 15.42 12.15
C SER A 133 0.68 14.34 12.67
N ARG A 134 0.94 13.05 12.40
CA ARG A 134 0.07 11.96 12.88
C ARG A 134 -0.05 11.97 14.40
N GLU A 135 -1.29 11.84 14.87
CA GLU A 135 -1.62 11.86 16.30
C GLU A 135 -1.38 10.51 16.99
N TRP A 136 -1.31 9.42 16.21
CA TRP A 136 -1.04 8.08 16.71
C TRP A 136 0.39 7.61 16.46
N GLY A 137 0.89 6.79 17.38
CA GLY A 137 2.20 6.15 17.31
C GLY A 137 2.17 4.78 16.63
N VAL A 138 3.33 4.36 16.14
CA VAL A 138 3.60 2.97 15.73
C VAL A 138 4.69 2.46 16.67
N ASN A 139 4.37 1.44 17.48
CA ASN A 139 5.25 0.91 18.52
C ASN A 139 5.75 1.95 19.54
N ASP A 140 4.98 3.03 19.73
CA ASP A 140 5.28 4.10 20.68
C ASP A 140 4.21 4.10 21.78
N MET A 141 4.59 3.60 22.97
CA MET A 141 3.69 3.51 24.12
C MET A 141 3.34 4.89 24.73
N SER A 142 4.03 5.97 24.33
CA SER A 142 3.72 7.33 24.78
C SER A 142 2.63 8.00 23.95
N LYS A 143 2.26 7.42 22.81
CA LYS A 143 1.23 7.93 21.90
C LYS A 143 0.04 6.95 21.84
N PRO A 144 -1.18 7.43 21.52
CA PRO A 144 -2.29 6.53 21.22
C PRO A 144 -1.90 5.64 20.03
N ASN A 145 -2.33 4.37 20.03
CA ASN A 145 -2.19 3.53 18.85
C ASN A 145 -3.25 3.93 17.78
N TYR A 146 -3.17 3.33 16.59
CA TYR A 146 -4.09 3.64 15.50
C TYR A 146 -5.57 3.33 15.82
N LEU A 147 -5.85 2.34 16.70
CA LEU A 147 -7.22 2.04 17.16
C LEU A 147 -7.73 3.18 18.04
N ASN A 148 -6.94 3.62 19.02
CA ASN A 148 -7.34 4.73 19.89
C ASN A 148 -7.45 6.04 19.11
N GLY A 149 -6.55 6.29 18.15
CA GLY A 149 -6.67 7.43 17.23
C GLY A 149 -7.98 7.39 16.44
N PHE A 150 -8.36 6.21 15.92
CA PHE A 150 -9.63 6.03 15.24
C PHE A 150 -10.84 6.21 16.17
N GLU A 151 -10.79 5.67 17.39
CA GLU A 151 -11.84 5.85 18.40
C GLU A 151 -12.04 7.33 18.75
N CYS A 152 -10.94 8.08 18.96
CA CYS A 152 -10.99 9.52 19.20
C CYS A 152 -11.60 10.26 18.00
N PHE A 153 -11.14 9.95 16.78
CA PHE A 153 -11.71 10.53 15.57
C PHE A 153 -13.22 10.30 15.47
N VAL A 154 -13.69 9.08 15.71
CA VAL A 154 -15.13 8.78 15.70
C VAL A 154 -15.87 9.55 16.80
N CYS A 155 -15.30 9.63 18.01
CA CYS A 155 -15.87 10.41 19.11
C CYS A 155 -16.00 11.90 18.77
N ASP A 156 -14.98 12.50 18.16
CA ASP A 156 -14.99 13.91 17.78
C ASP A 156 -16.03 14.20 16.70
N ARG A 157 -16.12 13.34 15.68
CA ARG A 157 -17.15 13.42 14.64
C ARG A 157 -18.57 13.29 15.22
N GLU A 158 -18.76 12.42 16.20
CA GLU A 158 -20.05 12.27 16.87
C GLU A 158 -20.39 13.47 17.76
N ASN A 159 -19.41 14.02 18.48
CA ASN A 159 -19.58 15.25 19.27
C ASN A 159 -19.95 16.45 18.39
N GLU A 160 -19.29 16.60 17.23
CA GLU A 160 -19.65 17.60 16.22
C GLU A 160 -21.08 17.42 15.72
N ARG A 161 -21.49 16.18 15.42
CA ARG A 161 -22.85 15.85 14.98
C ARG A 161 -23.88 16.23 16.05
N LEU A 162 -23.64 15.87 17.32
CA LEU A 162 -24.52 16.21 18.44
C LEU A 162 -24.60 17.72 18.68
N ALA A 163 -23.49 18.44 18.53
CA ALA A 163 -23.47 19.90 18.61
C ALA A 163 -24.30 20.53 17.48
N ALA A 164 -24.16 20.05 16.26
CA ALA A 164 -24.97 20.48 15.12
C ALA A 164 -26.47 20.19 15.32
N GLU A 165 -26.84 19.04 15.87
CA GLU A 165 -28.24 18.74 16.21
C GLU A 165 -28.80 19.68 17.28
N LYS A 166 -28.00 20.02 18.31
CA LYS A 166 -28.39 20.99 19.34
C LYS A 166 -28.58 22.38 18.72
N ALA A 167 -27.70 22.79 17.81
CA ALA A 167 -27.82 24.07 17.10
C ALA A 167 -29.04 24.12 16.18
N HIS A 168 -29.33 23.04 15.45
CA HIS A 168 -30.55 22.90 14.65
C HIS A 168 -31.80 23.00 15.51
N ARG A 169 -31.86 22.27 16.63
CA ARG A 169 -33.00 22.34 17.58
C ARG A 169 -33.25 23.76 18.12
N LYS A 170 -32.20 24.55 18.35
CA LYS A 170 -32.32 25.94 18.83
C LYS A 170 -32.78 26.92 17.76
N ASN A 171 -32.30 26.79 16.52
CA ASN A 171 -32.70 27.66 15.40
C ASN A 171 -32.73 26.90 14.06
N PRO A 172 -33.84 26.20 13.76
CA PRO A 172 -33.94 25.35 12.57
C PRO A 172 -33.85 26.11 11.24
N LYS A 173 -34.20 27.41 11.24
CA LYS A 173 -34.18 28.24 10.03
C LYS A 173 -32.77 28.66 9.63
N GLN A 174 -31.85 28.78 10.60
CA GLN A 174 -30.47 29.20 10.37
C GLN A 174 -29.51 28.01 10.30
N ASN A 175 -29.75 26.98 11.11
CA ASN A 175 -28.88 25.82 11.22
C ASN A 175 -29.58 24.62 10.59
N PRO A 176 -29.10 24.05 9.46
CA PRO A 176 -29.68 22.85 8.87
C PRO A 176 -29.46 21.63 9.77
N SER A 177 -30.32 20.61 9.63
CA SER A 177 -30.12 19.33 10.32
C SER A 177 -28.83 18.67 9.82
N PRO A 178 -28.00 18.10 10.70
CA PRO A 178 -26.83 17.34 10.26
C PRO A 178 -27.28 16.14 9.42
N GLN A 179 -26.55 15.86 8.35
CA GLN A 179 -26.83 14.73 7.47
C GLN A 179 -26.32 13.43 8.08
N PRO A 180 -27.13 12.35 8.07
CA PRO A 180 -26.66 11.02 8.48
C PRO A 180 -25.50 10.55 7.60
N LYS A 181 -24.43 10.03 8.22
CA LYS A 181 -23.36 9.33 7.52
C LYS A 181 -23.55 7.83 7.71
N MET A 182 -24.24 7.18 6.78
CA MET A 182 -24.43 5.74 6.79
C MET A 182 -23.47 5.08 5.80
N ALA A 183 -22.68 4.12 6.29
CA ALA A 183 -21.90 3.26 5.42
C ALA A 183 -22.84 2.37 4.59
N ASN A 184 -22.50 2.19 3.32
CA ASN A 184 -23.14 1.23 2.43
C ASN A 184 -22.05 0.42 1.72
N SER A 185 -22.42 -0.58 0.93
CA SER A 185 -21.45 -1.42 0.21
C SER A 185 -20.58 -0.63 -0.78
N SER A 186 -21.03 0.54 -1.24
CA SER A 186 -20.24 1.46 -2.09
C SER A 186 -19.38 2.46 -1.31
N HIS A 187 -19.49 2.52 0.03
CA HIS A 187 -18.81 3.52 0.86
C HIS A 187 -17.30 3.38 0.81
N MET A 188 -16.78 2.16 0.62
CA MET A 188 -15.34 1.89 0.61
C MET A 188 -14.64 2.48 -0.63
N GLY A 189 -15.36 3.08 -1.59
CA GLY A 189 -14.76 3.72 -2.78
C GLY A 189 -13.89 2.78 -3.62
N CYS A 190 -14.02 1.47 -3.37
CA CYS A 190 -13.09 0.43 -3.77
C CYS A 190 -13.89 -0.61 -4.56
N PRO A 191 -13.65 -0.77 -5.87
CA PRO A 191 -14.33 -1.80 -6.64
C PRO A 191 -13.95 -3.19 -6.10
N LEU A 192 -14.89 -4.14 -6.20
CA LEU A 192 -14.56 -5.54 -5.91
C LEU A 192 -13.40 -6.00 -6.80
N PRO A 193 -12.48 -6.82 -6.27
CA PRO A 193 -11.41 -7.40 -7.07
C PRO A 193 -11.98 -8.07 -8.32
N SER A 194 -11.60 -7.59 -9.50
CA SER A 194 -11.83 -8.28 -10.75
C SER A 194 -10.52 -8.92 -11.20
N PRO A 195 -10.55 -10.11 -11.82
CA PRO A 195 -9.36 -10.68 -12.43
C PRO A 195 -8.77 -9.70 -13.45
N GLY A 196 -7.56 -9.22 -13.17
CA GLY A 196 -6.82 -8.32 -14.04
C GLY A 196 -6.13 -9.08 -15.17
N TYR A 197 -6.91 -9.64 -16.10
CA TYR A 197 -6.37 -10.38 -17.25
C TYR A 197 -5.61 -9.49 -18.25
N GLY A 198 -5.63 -8.16 -18.07
CA GLY A 198 -5.25 -7.24 -19.14
C GLY A 198 -6.19 -7.40 -20.34
N PRO A 199 -5.92 -6.75 -21.48
CA PRO A 199 -6.58 -7.09 -22.73
C PRO A 199 -6.24 -8.55 -23.07
N VAL A 200 -7.27 -9.37 -23.29
CA VAL A 200 -7.13 -10.81 -23.62
C VAL A 200 -6.18 -11.03 -24.81
N GLU A 201 -6.13 -10.04 -25.70
CA GLU A 201 -5.28 -9.95 -26.89
C GLU A 201 -3.77 -10.01 -26.57
N HIS A 202 -3.37 -9.67 -25.34
CA HIS A 202 -1.98 -9.65 -24.89
C HIS A 202 -1.58 -10.87 -24.04
N ILE A 203 -2.53 -11.76 -23.74
CA ILE A 203 -2.25 -13.02 -23.04
C ILE A 203 -1.82 -14.02 -24.11
N ASP A 204 -0.61 -14.59 -23.99
CA ASP A 204 -0.19 -15.65 -24.91
C ASP A 204 -1.19 -16.81 -24.77
N PRO A 205 -1.70 -17.40 -25.87
CA PRO A 205 -2.59 -18.56 -25.80
C PRO A 205 -2.00 -19.74 -25.01
N ASN A 206 -0.68 -19.77 -24.81
CA ASN A 206 0.03 -20.80 -24.06
C ASN A 206 0.27 -20.46 -22.57
N ASP A 207 -0.16 -19.29 -22.09
CA ASP A 207 0.00 -18.87 -20.68
C ASP A 207 -1.16 -19.36 -19.76
N GLY A 208 -1.87 -20.42 -20.16
CA GLY A 208 -3.03 -20.99 -19.46
C GLY A 208 -2.73 -22.21 -18.58
#